data_AF-A0AA41VE85-F1
#
_entry.id   AF-A0AA41VE85-F1
#
_cell.length_a   1.000
_cell.length_b   1.000
_cell.length_c   1.000
_cell.angle_alpha   90.00
_cell.angle_beta   90.00
_cell.angle_gamma   90.00
#
_symmetry.space_group_name_H-M   'P 1'
#
loop_
_entity.id
_entity.type
_entity.pdbx_description
1 polymer ?
#
loop_
_entity_poly.entity_id
_entity_poly.type
_entity_poly.pdbx_seq_one_letter_code
_entity_poly.pdbx_strand_id
1 'polypeptide(L)'
;MEEGLGNVHVALRYLHEALKCNQRLLGADHIQTAASYHAIAIALSLMEAYSLSVQHEQTTLQILQAKLGKEDLRTQDAAAWLEYFESKALEQQEAARNGTPKPDTSIASKGHLSVSDLLDYINPDADRRVSQKKQALAK
;
A
#
# COMPACT_ATOMS: atom_id res chain seq x y z
N MET A 1 -15.76 -10.64 -1.41
CA MET A 1 -14.51 -9.86 -1.61
C MET A 1 -13.68 -10.34 -2.80
N GLU A 2 -14.01 -11.47 -3.44
CA GLU A 2 -13.24 -12.03 -4.57
C GLU A 2 -13.54 -11.37 -5.94
N GLU A 3 -14.76 -10.91 -6.18
CA GLU A 3 -15.14 -10.27 -7.45
C GLU A 3 -14.32 -9.00 -7.75
N GLY A 4 -13.95 -8.23 -6.72
CA GLY A 4 -13.13 -7.03 -6.86
C GLY A 4 -11.74 -7.33 -7.41
N LEU A 5 -11.05 -8.34 -6.86
CA LEU A 5 -9.73 -8.77 -7.34
C LEU A 5 -9.79 -9.35 -8.75
N GLY A 6 -10.86 -10.11 -9.07
CA GLY A 6 -11.08 -10.63 -10.43
C GLY A 6 -11.12 -9.52 -11.48
N ASN A 7 -11.81 -8.41 -11.19
CA ASN A 7 -11.90 -7.26 -12.07
C ASN A 7 -10.56 -6.54 -12.25
N VAL A 8 -9.72 -6.48 -11.21
CA VAL A 8 -8.40 -5.84 -11.29
C VAL A 8 -7.42 -6.61 -12.19
N HIS A 9 -7.43 -7.95 -12.15
CA HIS A 9 -6.59 -8.76 -13.06
C HIS A 9 -6.98 -8.54 -14.54
N VAL A 10 -8.28 -8.46 -14.82
CA VAL A 10 -8.78 -8.16 -16.16
C VAL A 10 -8.37 -6.75 -16.58
N ALA A 11 -8.49 -5.77 -15.69
CA ALA A 11 -8.03 -4.40 -15.94
C ALA A 11 -6.54 -4.35 -16.29
N LEU A 12 -5.68 -5.03 -15.51
CA LEU A 12 -4.23 -5.08 -15.79
C LEU A 12 -3.91 -5.65 -17.17
N ARG A 13 -4.63 -6.69 -17.62
CA ARG A 13 -4.45 -7.24 -18.97
C ARG A 13 -4.73 -6.20 -20.06
N TYR A 14 -5.85 -5.48 -19.94
CA TYR A 14 -6.21 -4.45 -20.90
C TYR A 14 -5.26 -3.24 -20.84
N LEU A 15 -4.83 -2.83 -19.65
CA LEU A 15 -3.89 -1.74 -19.46
C LEU A 15 -2.51 -2.06 -20.05
N HIS A 16 -2.01 -3.29 -19.90
CA HIS A 16 -0.77 -3.70 -20.56
C HIS A 16 -0.89 -3.72 -22.09
N GLU A 17 -2.03 -4.14 -22.63
CA GLU A 17 -2.23 -4.10 -24.08
C GLU A 17 -2.35 -2.66 -24.60
N ALA A 18 -3.01 -1.78 -23.85
CA ALA A 18 -3.05 -0.35 -24.14
C ALA A 18 -1.64 0.28 -24.08
N LEU A 19 -0.82 -0.09 -23.09
CA LEU A 19 0.56 0.36 -22.99
C LEU A 19 1.37 -0.04 -24.23
N LYS A 20 1.30 -1.31 -24.66
CA LYS A 20 1.99 -1.76 -25.89
C LYS A 20 1.52 -0.98 -27.12
N CYS A 21 0.23 -0.73 -27.23
CA CYS A 21 -0.33 0.06 -28.33
C CYS A 21 0.19 1.50 -28.30
N ASN A 22 0.18 2.15 -27.14
CA ASN A 22 0.67 3.53 -26.98
C ASN A 22 2.16 3.63 -27.23
N GLN A 23 2.97 2.69 -26.75
CA GLN A 23 4.41 2.63 -27.07
C GLN A 23 4.65 2.50 -28.58
N ARG A 24 3.90 1.65 -29.27
CA ARG A 24 4.06 1.44 -30.72
C ARG A 24 3.61 2.64 -31.55
N LEU A 25 2.51 3.28 -31.16
CA LEU A 25 1.89 4.35 -31.97
C LEU A 25 2.41 5.74 -31.64
N LEU A 26 2.73 5.99 -30.37
CA LEU A 26 3.07 7.32 -29.84
C LEU A 26 4.53 7.42 -29.39
N GLY A 27 5.17 6.28 -29.11
CA GLY A 27 6.53 6.19 -28.57
C GLY A 27 6.56 5.99 -27.05
N ALA A 28 7.72 5.53 -26.55
CA ALA A 28 7.93 5.23 -25.14
C ALA A 28 7.84 6.48 -24.24
N ASP A 29 8.33 7.62 -24.72
CA ASP A 29 8.39 8.86 -23.93
C ASP A 29 7.17 9.77 -24.13
N HIS A 30 6.07 9.25 -24.68
CA HIS A 30 4.87 10.05 -24.91
C HIS A 30 4.05 10.19 -23.61
N ILE A 31 3.44 11.36 -23.40
CA ILE A 31 2.64 11.65 -22.18
C ILE A 31 1.49 10.64 -21.99
N GLN A 32 0.84 10.22 -23.07
CA GLN A 32 -0.21 9.18 -23.02
C GLN A 32 0.35 7.79 -22.67
N THR A 33 1.59 7.50 -23.04
CA THR A 33 2.29 6.27 -22.63
C THR A 33 2.58 6.33 -21.13
N ALA A 34 3.00 7.48 -20.60
CA ALA A 34 3.15 7.73 -19.16
C ALA A 34 1.83 7.52 -18.39
N ALA A 35 0.71 8.05 -18.91
CA ALA A 35 -0.61 7.82 -18.31
C ALA A 35 -0.99 6.33 -18.24
N SER A 36 -0.50 5.52 -19.19
CA SER A 36 -0.72 4.07 -19.17
C SER A 36 0.09 3.39 -18.07
N TYR A 37 1.35 3.79 -17.86
CA TYR A 37 2.16 3.32 -16.73
C TYR A 37 1.50 3.66 -15.39
N HIS A 38 1.03 4.89 -15.22
CA HIS A 38 0.31 5.34 -14.03
C HIS A 38 -0.94 4.49 -13.72
N ALA A 39 -1.77 4.23 -14.74
CA ALA A 39 -2.95 3.40 -14.58
C ALA A 39 -2.62 1.96 -14.15
N ILE A 40 -1.52 1.39 -14.66
CA ILE A 40 -1.05 0.07 -14.22
C ILE A 40 -0.54 0.14 -12.78
N ALA A 41 0.17 1.20 -12.39
CA ALA A 41 0.63 1.40 -11.01
C ALA A 41 -0.53 1.42 -10.00
N ILE A 42 -1.62 2.13 -10.32
CA ILE A 42 -2.84 2.13 -9.52
C ILE A 42 -3.44 0.73 -9.44
N ALA A 43 -3.63 0.05 -10.57
CA ALA A 43 -4.20 -1.29 -10.58
C ALA A 43 -3.37 -2.30 -9.75
N LEU A 44 -2.04 -2.19 -9.79
CA LEU A 44 -1.14 -2.98 -8.95
C LEU A 44 -1.29 -2.66 -7.46
N SER A 45 -1.51 -1.39 -7.10
CA SER A 45 -1.71 -0.99 -5.70
C SER A 45 -3.02 -1.55 -5.12
N LEU A 46 -4.06 -1.69 -5.94
CA LEU A 46 -5.31 -2.36 -5.57
C LEU A 46 -5.12 -3.85 -5.28
N MET A 47 -4.03 -4.44 -5.75
CA MET A 47 -3.60 -5.81 -5.46
C MET A 47 -2.52 -5.87 -4.38
N GLU A 48 -2.26 -4.76 -3.66
CA GLU A 48 -1.20 -4.63 -2.65
C GLU A 48 0.22 -4.95 -3.20
N ALA A 49 0.42 -4.82 -4.52
CA ALA A 49 1.70 -5.05 -5.19
C ALA A 49 2.52 -3.75 -5.28
N TYR A 50 2.72 -3.09 -4.13
CA TYR A 50 3.27 -1.72 -4.07
C TYR A 50 4.67 -1.57 -4.66
N SER A 51 5.54 -2.58 -4.52
CA SER A 51 6.88 -2.53 -5.15
C SER A 51 6.82 -2.43 -6.68
N LEU A 52 5.82 -3.05 -7.32
CA LEU A 52 5.61 -2.94 -8.76
C LEU A 52 4.94 -1.61 -9.13
N SER A 53 4.01 -1.12 -8.28
CA SER A 53 3.44 0.22 -8.44
C SER A 53 4.51 1.31 -8.47
N VAL A 54 5.48 1.26 -7.54
CA VAL A 54 6.63 2.18 -7.49
C VAL A 54 7.39 2.18 -8.82
N GLN A 55 7.72 1.01 -9.38
CA GLN A 55 8.47 0.91 -10.63
C GLN A 55 7.75 1.59 -11.81
N HIS A 56 6.43 1.42 -11.90
CA HIS A 56 5.64 2.01 -12.97
C HIS A 56 5.44 3.50 -12.76
N GLU A 57 5.20 3.95 -11.53
CA GLU A 57 5.04 5.38 -11.23
C GLU A 57 6.35 6.16 -11.41
N GLN A 58 7.50 5.55 -11.10
CA GLN A 58 8.81 6.14 -11.44
C GLN A 58 8.95 6.39 -12.94
N THR A 59 8.47 5.45 -13.77
CA THR A 59 8.50 5.61 -15.23
C THR A 59 7.55 6.73 -15.68
N THR A 60 6.34 6.81 -15.10
CA THR A 60 5.41 7.92 -15.30
C THR A 60 6.08 9.26 -15.01
N LEU A 61 6.64 9.41 -13.80
CA LEU A 61 7.25 10.64 -13.35
C LEU A 61 8.42 11.07 -14.24
N GLN A 62 9.29 10.12 -14.63
CA GLN A 62 10.41 10.41 -15.53
C GLN A 62 9.94 10.99 -16.87
N ILE A 63 8.92 10.39 -17.49
CA ILE A 63 8.39 10.86 -18.78
C ILE A 63 7.73 12.23 -18.62
N LEU A 64 6.86 12.40 -17.61
CA LEU A 64 6.14 13.66 -17.39
C LEU A 64 7.11 14.80 -17.09
N GLN A 65 8.10 14.56 -16.21
CA GLN A 65 9.12 15.55 -15.90
C GLN A 65 9.94 15.94 -17.15
N ALA A 66 10.28 14.98 -18.01
CA ALA A 66 11.02 15.26 -19.24
C ALA A 66 10.20 16.02 -20.29
N LYS A 67 8.89 15.78 -20.39
CA LYS A 67 8.01 16.39 -21.40
C LYS A 67 7.35 17.69 -20.96
N LEU A 68 7.11 17.87 -19.67
CA LEU A 68 6.27 18.94 -19.12
C LEU A 68 7.01 19.81 -18.09
N GLY A 69 8.08 19.28 -17.50
CA GLY A 69 8.80 19.95 -16.42
C GLY A 69 8.22 19.61 -15.04
N LYS A 70 8.98 20.01 -14.00
CA LYS A 70 8.68 19.72 -12.59
C LYS A 70 7.48 20.48 -12.03
N GLU A 71 7.19 21.65 -12.59
CA GLU A 71 6.11 22.53 -12.13
C GLU A 71 4.75 22.21 -12.77
N ASP A 72 4.70 21.27 -13.74
CA ASP A 72 3.41 20.81 -14.29
C ASP A 72 2.67 19.99 -13.24
N LEU A 73 1.38 20.29 -13.06
CA LEU A 73 0.54 19.67 -12.04
C LEU A 73 0.53 18.14 -12.15
N ARG A 74 0.57 17.58 -13.37
CA ARG A 74 0.59 16.11 -13.56
C ARG A 74 1.91 15.50 -13.12
N THR A 75 3.01 16.23 -13.28
CA THR A 75 4.33 15.79 -12.77
C THR A 75 4.33 15.79 -11.24
N GLN A 76 3.74 16.83 -10.62
CA GLN A 76 3.61 16.90 -9.16
C GLN A 76 2.68 15.80 -8.61
N ASP A 77 1.56 15.53 -9.28
CA ASP A 77 0.65 14.44 -8.93
C ASP A 77 1.37 13.09 -9.00
N ALA A 78 2.13 12.82 -10.08
CA ALA A 78 2.90 11.58 -10.21
C ALA A 78 3.97 11.44 -9.11
N ALA A 79 4.60 12.54 -8.70
CA ALA A 79 5.54 12.54 -7.58
C ALA A 79 4.85 12.20 -6.25
N ALA A 80 3.66 12.77 -5.99
CA ALA A 80 2.88 12.47 -4.80
C ALA A 80 2.41 11.00 -4.77
N TRP A 81 1.99 10.45 -5.91
CA TRP A 81 1.67 9.04 -6.04
C TRP A 81 2.87 8.14 -5.80
N LEU A 82 4.05 8.52 -6.30
CA LEU A 82 5.29 7.79 -6.06
C LEU A 82 5.62 7.72 -4.56
N GLU A 83 5.58 8.86 -3.87
CA GLU A 83 5.79 8.92 -2.41
C GLU A 83 4.79 8.03 -1.66
N TYR A 84 3.51 8.05 -2.07
CA TYR A 84 2.48 7.20 -1.49
C TYR A 84 2.79 5.70 -1.68
N PHE A 85 3.16 5.29 -2.90
CA PHE A 85 3.48 3.89 -3.18
C PHE A 85 4.76 3.43 -2.45
N GLU A 86 5.78 4.28 -2.34
CA GLU A 86 7.00 3.99 -1.58
C GLU A 86 6.71 3.82 -0.09
N SER A 87 5.88 4.70 0.49
CA SER A 87 5.41 4.59 1.87
C SER A 87 4.68 3.27 2.13
N LYS A 88 3.76 2.89 1.23
CA LYS A 88 3.02 1.64 1.34
C LYS A 88 3.89 0.39 1.17
N ALA A 89 4.88 0.44 0.27
CA ALA A 89 5.84 -0.64 0.09
C ALA A 89 6.70 -0.85 1.35
N LEU A 90 7.11 0.25 2.02
CA LEU A 90 7.86 0.18 3.26
C LEU A 90 7.01 -0.41 4.40
N GLU A 91 5.77 0.07 4.56
CA GLU A 91 4.82 -0.46 5.56
C GLU A 91 4.64 -1.98 5.39
N GLN A 92 4.47 -2.46 4.15
CA GLN A 92 4.32 -3.87 3.83
C GLN A 92 5.58 -4.69 4.19
N GLN A 93 6.77 -4.14 3.90
CA GLN A 93 8.05 -4.78 4.24
C GLN A 93 8.24 -4.87 5.76
N GLU A 94 7.91 -3.81 6.49
CA GLU A 94 8.02 -3.78 7.95
C GLU A 94 7.05 -4.74 8.61
N ALA A 95 5.80 -4.81 8.14
CA ALA A 95 4.81 -5.78 8.61
C ALA A 95 5.29 -7.23 8.39
N ALA A 96 5.91 -7.51 7.23
CA ALA A 96 6.48 -8.82 6.94
C ALA A 96 7.69 -9.15 7.83
N ARG A 97 8.52 -8.16 8.15
CA ARG A 97 9.71 -8.31 9.01
C ARG A 97 9.37 -8.47 10.49
N ASN A 98 8.40 -7.70 10.97
CA ASN A 98 8.06 -7.64 12.39
C ASN A 98 7.12 -8.77 12.82
N GLY A 99 6.64 -9.61 11.89
CA GLY A 99 5.78 -10.75 12.17
C GLY A 99 4.45 -10.38 12.84
N THR A 100 4.07 -9.11 12.81
CA THR A 100 2.85 -8.61 13.44
C THR A 100 1.66 -9.27 12.75
N PRO A 101 0.85 -10.09 13.44
CA PRO A 101 -0.44 -10.50 12.91
C PRO A 101 -1.22 -9.22 12.60
N LYS A 102 -1.91 -9.17 11.45
CA LYS A 102 -2.95 -8.13 11.23
C LYS A 102 -3.79 -8.10 12.53
N PRO A 103 -3.92 -6.94 13.21
CA PRO A 103 -4.65 -6.90 14.47
C PRO A 103 -6.02 -7.49 14.20
N ASP A 104 -6.38 -8.53 14.96
CA ASP A 104 -7.58 -9.31 14.71
C ASP A 104 -8.78 -8.36 14.79
N THR A 105 -9.27 -7.94 13.62
CA THR A 105 -10.40 -7.01 13.52
C THR A 105 -11.69 -7.67 14.04
N SER A 106 -11.63 -8.94 14.46
CA SER A 106 -12.69 -9.57 15.25
C SER A 106 -13.10 -8.74 16.47
N ILE A 107 -12.17 -7.97 17.08
CA ILE A 107 -12.51 -7.07 18.19
C ILE A 107 -13.45 -5.95 17.73
N ALA A 108 -13.23 -5.36 16.57
CA ALA A 108 -14.09 -4.30 16.01
C ALA A 108 -15.49 -4.82 15.61
N SER A 109 -15.63 -6.12 15.35
CA SER A 109 -16.92 -6.76 15.06
C SER A 109 -17.74 -7.16 16.30
N LYS A 110 -17.17 -7.08 17.52
CA LYS A 110 -17.81 -7.49 18.78
C LYS A 110 -18.30 -6.30 19.62
N GLY A 111 -19.08 -5.39 19.04
CA GLY A 111 -19.83 -4.38 19.80
C GLY A 111 -19.02 -3.55 20.82
N HIS A 112 -19.69 -3.00 21.83
CA HIS A 112 -19.05 -2.21 22.90
C HIS A 112 -18.10 -3.10 23.74
N LEU A 113 -16.81 -2.91 23.58
CA LEU A 113 -15.80 -3.46 24.48
C LEU A 113 -15.89 -2.80 25.86
N SER A 114 -15.63 -3.59 26.90
CA SER A 114 -15.41 -3.07 28.25
C SER A 114 -14.14 -2.20 28.28
N VAL A 115 -14.13 -1.20 29.16
CA VAL A 115 -12.93 -0.37 29.41
C VAL A 115 -11.73 -1.24 29.83
N SER A 116 -11.96 -2.34 30.54
CA SER A 116 -10.91 -3.29 30.92
C SER A 116 -10.29 -3.98 29.71
N ASP A 117 -11.12 -4.50 28.80
CA ASP A 117 -10.63 -5.18 27.59
C ASP A 117 -9.84 -4.22 26.68
N LEU A 118 -10.24 -2.95 26.65
CA LEU A 118 -9.51 -1.90 25.92
C LEU A 118 -8.15 -1.60 26.57
N LEU A 119 -8.09 -1.54 27.90
CA LEU A 119 -6.85 -1.28 28.63
C LEU A 119 -5.86 -2.45 28.51
N ASP A 120 -6.34 -3.69 28.54
CA ASP A 120 -5.51 -4.88 28.36
C ASP A 120 -4.97 -4.97 26.92
N TYR A 121 -5.75 -4.55 25.92
CA TYR A 121 -5.29 -4.45 24.53
C TYR A 121 -4.23 -3.36 24.33
N ILE A 122 -4.41 -2.18 24.93
CA ILE A 122 -3.47 -1.06 24.83
C ILE A 122 -2.18 -1.36 25.60
N ASN A 123 -2.24 -2.18 26.65
CA ASN A 123 -1.10 -2.42 27.54
C ASN A 123 -0.97 -3.89 27.96
N PRO A 124 -0.60 -4.79 27.02
CA PRO A 124 -0.58 -6.23 27.26
C PRO A 124 0.47 -6.69 28.30
N ASP A 125 1.41 -5.81 28.68
CA ASP A 125 2.47 -6.10 29.65
C ASP A 125 2.12 -5.77 31.12
N ALA A 126 0.93 -5.24 31.41
CA ALA A 126 0.54 -4.87 32.77
C ALA A 126 0.38 -6.10 33.70
N ASP A 127 -0.12 -7.23 33.17
CA ASP A 127 -0.46 -8.40 33.97
C ASP A 127 0.75 -9.29 34.34
N ARG A 128 1.87 -9.14 33.63
CA ARG A 128 3.13 -9.85 33.96
C ARG A 128 3.72 -9.41 35.30
N ARG A 129 3.42 -8.20 35.77
CA ARG A 129 3.98 -7.65 37.02
C ARG A 129 3.20 -8.06 38.27
N VAL A 130 1.93 -8.44 38.15
CA VAL A 130 1.10 -8.84 39.32
C VAL A 130 1.43 -10.26 39.77
N SER A 131 1.76 -11.17 38.84
CA SER A 131 2.12 -12.55 39.16
C SER A 131 3.48 -12.69 39.88
N GLN A 132 4.44 -11.77 39.68
CA GLN A 132 5.72 -11.81 40.40
C GLN A 132 5.63 -11.32 41.85
N LYS A 133 4.69 -10.44 42.20
CA LYS A 133 4.56 -9.93 43.57
C LYS A 133 3.89 -10.91 44.55
N LYS A 134 3.15 -11.92 44.09
CA LYS A 134 2.54 -12.93 44.98
C LYS A 134 3.49 -14.06 45.39
N GLN A 135 4.61 -14.28 44.72
CA GLN A 135 5.63 -15.27 45.14
C GLN A 135 6.65 -14.73 46.15
N ALA A 136 6.72 -13.41 46.37
CA ALA A 136 7.65 -12.80 47.32
C ALA A 136 7.07 -12.65 48.76
N LEU A 137 5.82 -13.04 48.99
CA LEU A 137 5.12 -12.89 50.28
C LEU A 137 4.74 -14.23 50.94
N ALA A 138 5.30 -15.34 50.43
CA ALA A 138 5.13 -16.68 51.00
C ALA A 138 6.51 -17.37 51.23
N LYS A 139 7.42 -16.65 51.89
CA LYS A 139 8.60 -17.22 52.55
C LYS A 139 8.67 -16.72 53.98
#